data_AF-A0AAN9IJ70-F1
#
_entry.id   AF-A0AAN9IJ70-F1
#
_cell.length_a   1.000
_cell.length_b   1.000
_cell.length_c   1.000
_cell.angle_alpha   90.00
_cell.angle_beta   90.00
_cell.angle_gamma   90.00
#
_symmetry.space_group_name_H-M   'P 1'
#
loop_
_entity.id
_entity.type
_entity.pdbx_description
1 polymer ?
#
loop_
_entity_poly.entity_id
_entity_poly.type
_entity_poly.pdbx_seq_one_letter_code
_entity_poly.pdbx_strand_id
1 'polypeptide(L)'
;MEESSANLQFSLFYISEKLRFPVLVIAILAAVVGSQAIITGTFSIIKQCSALSCFPRVKVVHTSSKIHGQIYIPEINWLLMLLCLAVTIGFRDTKRMGNAAGLAVITVMLVTTCLMSLVILLCWHQHVLLALGFLFIFGTIEALFFSASLIKFLEGAWVPSMLVA
;
A
#
# COMPACT_ATOMS: atom_id res chain seq x y z
N MET A 1 27.11 -4.10 -2.02
CA MET A 1 26.30 -5.34 -2.04
C MET A 1 25.14 -5.28 -3.05
N GLU A 2 24.51 -4.12 -3.28
CA GLU A 2 23.50 -3.94 -4.35
C GLU A 2 24.02 -4.18 -5.78
N GLU A 3 25.30 -3.91 -6.05
CA GLU A 3 25.89 -4.12 -7.38
C GLU A 3 25.98 -5.61 -7.76
N SER A 4 26.22 -6.52 -6.81
CA SER A 4 26.32 -7.97 -7.11
C SER A 4 24.96 -8.59 -7.41
N SER A 5 23.89 -8.13 -6.74
CA SER A 5 22.51 -8.55 -7.00
C SER A 5 21.98 -8.03 -8.34
N ALA A 6 22.36 -6.79 -8.71
CA ALA A 6 22.03 -6.21 -10.01
C ALA A 6 22.75 -6.93 -11.16
N ASN A 7 24.02 -7.27 -10.99
CA ASN A 7 24.80 -8.01 -11.98
C ASN A 7 24.30 -9.46 -12.15
N LEU A 8 23.84 -10.13 -11.09
CA LEU A 8 23.25 -11.47 -11.21
C LEU A 8 21.89 -11.44 -11.92
N GLN A 9 21.03 -10.45 -11.63
CA GLN A 9 19.77 -10.25 -12.35
C GLN A 9 19.98 -9.90 -13.82
N PHE A 10 20.97 -9.07 -14.12
CA PHE A 10 21.32 -8.71 -15.49
C PHE A 10 21.91 -9.89 -16.27
N SER A 11 22.73 -10.72 -15.62
CA SER A 11 23.33 -11.93 -16.21
C SER A 11 22.28 -13.02 -16.49
N LEU A 12 21.30 -13.21 -15.60
CA LEU A 12 20.17 -14.14 -15.82
C LEU A 12 19.24 -13.70 -16.97
N PHE A 13 19.10 -12.38 -17.18
CA PHE A 13 18.30 -11.81 -18.26
C PHE A 13 19.02 -11.79 -19.63
N TYR A 14 20.35 -11.83 -19.63
CA TYR A 14 21.19 -11.82 -20.84
C TYR A 14 21.32 -13.20 -21.51
N ILE A 15 21.08 -14.30 -20.78
CA ILE A 15 21.39 -15.67 -21.24
C ILE A 15 20.34 -16.26 -22.21
N SER A 16 19.14 -15.70 -22.35
CA SER A 16 18.16 -16.25 -23.30
C SER A 16 17.14 -15.23 -23.79
N GLU A 17 17.31 -14.74 -25.01
CA GLU A 17 16.30 -13.93 -25.72
C GLU A 17 14.93 -14.63 -25.78
N LYS A 18 14.92 -15.98 -25.76
CA LYS A 18 13.70 -16.79 -25.73
C LYS A 18 12.99 -16.78 -24.37
N LEU A 19 13.69 -16.50 -23.26
CA LEU A 19 13.12 -16.48 -21.91
C LEU A 19 12.60 -15.09 -21.49
N ARG A 20 12.98 -14.02 -22.21
CA ARG A 20 12.50 -12.65 -21.91
C ARG A 20 10.99 -12.50 -22.11
N PHE A 21 10.45 -13.06 -23.19
CA PHE A 21 9.02 -13.04 -23.48
C PHE A 21 8.15 -13.74 -22.43
N PRO A 22 8.43 -14.99 -22.01
CA PRO A 22 7.62 -15.64 -20.98
C PRO A 22 7.71 -14.94 -19.62
N VAL A 23 8.88 -14.43 -19.24
CA VAL A 23 9.04 -13.66 -17.99
C VAL A 23 8.23 -12.35 -18.03
N LEU A 24 8.22 -11.64 -19.16
CA LEU A 24 7.41 -10.44 -19.34
C LEU A 24 5.90 -10.75 -19.21
N VAL A 25 5.45 -11.84 -19.83
CA VAL A 25 4.05 -12.28 -19.75
C VAL A 25 3.66 -12.58 -18.30
N ILE A 26 4.51 -13.32 -17.56
CA ILE A 26 4.26 -13.62 -16.14
C ILE A 26 4.25 -12.33 -15.30
N ALA A 27 5.15 -11.39 -15.56
CA ALA A 27 5.19 -10.11 -14.85
C ALA A 27 3.93 -9.27 -15.07
N ILE A 28 3.43 -9.20 -16.31
CA ILE A 28 2.18 -8.50 -16.64
C ILE A 28 0.99 -9.19 -15.95
N LEU A 29 0.91 -10.52 -16.00
CA LEU A 29 -0.14 -11.28 -15.33
C LEU A 29 -0.12 -11.06 -13.81
N ALA A 30 1.07 -11.06 -13.20
CA ALA A 30 1.23 -10.76 -11.77
C ALA A 30 0.76 -9.33 -11.42
N ALA A 31 1.08 -8.33 -12.26
CA ALA A 31 0.63 -6.96 -12.07
C ALA A 31 -0.91 -6.83 -12.17
N VAL A 32 -1.54 -7.57 -13.09
CA VAL A 32 -3.01 -7.61 -13.24
C VAL A 32 -3.65 -8.23 -12.00
N VAL A 33 -3.15 -9.38 -11.53
CA VAL A 33 -3.67 -10.05 -10.33
C VAL A 33 -3.51 -9.18 -9.09
N GLY A 34 -2.35 -8.53 -8.91
CA GLY A 34 -2.11 -7.59 -7.81
C GLY A 34 -3.08 -6.41 -7.81
N SER A 35 -3.35 -5.84 -8.99
CA SER A 35 -4.32 -4.74 -9.14
C SER A 35 -5.74 -5.19 -8.76
N GLN A 36 -6.15 -6.39 -9.20
CA GLN A 36 -7.47 -6.95 -8.87
C GLN A 36 -7.64 -7.23 -7.37
N ALA A 37 -6.59 -7.71 -6.71
CA ALA A 37 -6.59 -7.95 -5.27
C ALA A 37 -6.83 -6.65 -4.48
N ILE A 38 -6.19 -5.55 -4.88
CA ILE A 38 -6.36 -4.24 -4.24
C ILE A 38 -7.77 -3.71 -4.42
N ILE A 39 -8.32 -3.75 -5.64
CA ILE A 39 -9.69 -3.28 -5.92
C ILE A 39 -10.71 -4.06 -5.08
N THR A 40 -10.59 -5.38 -5.04
CA THR A 40 -11.46 -6.25 -4.25
C THR A 40 -11.31 -6.01 -2.74
N GLY A 41 -10.07 -5.80 -2.28
CA GLY A 41 -9.75 -5.45 -0.89
C GLY A 41 -10.39 -4.13 -0.47
N THR A 42 -10.30 -3.10 -1.30
CA THR A 42 -10.93 -1.79 -1.04
C THR A 42 -12.45 -1.90 -0.91
N PHE A 43 -13.12 -2.66 -1.79
CA PHE A 43 -14.56 -2.89 -1.67
C PHE A 43 -14.92 -3.62 -0.37
N SER A 44 -14.09 -4.57 0.05
CA SER A 44 -14.30 -5.31 1.31
C SER A 44 -14.16 -4.41 2.54
N ILE A 45 -13.13 -3.56 2.59
CA ILE A 45 -12.91 -2.61 3.69
C ILE A 45 -14.07 -1.63 3.78
N ILE A 46 -14.52 -1.07 2.66
CA ILE A 46 -15.62 -0.11 2.66
C ILE A 46 -16.92 -0.75 3.11
N LYS A 47 -17.15 -2.01 2.75
CA LYS A 47 -18.28 -2.79 3.24
C LYS A 47 -18.25 -2.98 4.76
N GLN A 48 -17.07 -3.26 5.33
CA GLN A 48 -16.88 -3.33 6.78
C GLN A 48 -17.12 -1.96 7.43
N CYS A 49 -16.55 -0.87 6.89
CA CYS A 49 -16.76 0.49 7.40
C CYS A 49 -18.23 0.93 7.36
N SER A 50 -18.96 0.57 6.31
CA SER A 50 -20.40 0.86 6.20
C SER A 50 -21.23 0.08 7.21
N ALA A 51 -20.83 -1.15 7.56
CA ALA A 51 -21.51 -1.96 8.58
C ALA A 51 -21.29 -1.41 10.00
N LEU A 52 -20.12 -0.82 10.26
CA LEU A 52 -19.79 -0.19 11.55
C LEU A 52 -20.52 1.14 11.79
N SER A 53 -21.36 1.63 10.85
CA SER A 53 -22.05 2.93 10.93
C SER A 53 -21.14 4.14 11.22
N CYS A 54 -19.81 4.01 11.04
CA CYS A 54 -18.82 5.08 11.18
C CYS A 54 -18.92 6.17 10.10
N PHE A 55 -19.90 6.07 9.20
CA PHE A 55 -20.19 7.08 8.19
C PHE A 55 -21.62 7.62 8.36
N PRO A 56 -21.80 8.87 8.85
CA PRO A 56 -23.07 9.56 8.74
C PRO A 56 -23.34 9.84 7.26
N ARG A 57 -24.42 9.25 6.73
CA ARG A 57 -25.04 9.47 5.41
C ARG A 57 -24.16 10.24 4.41
N VAL A 58 -23.20 9.57 3.78
CA VAL A 58 -22.70 10.05 2.49
C VAL A 58 -23.86 9.93 1.52
N LYS A 59 -24.31 11.07 0.99
CA LYS A 59 -25.37 11.16 -0.01
C LYS A 59 -25.09 10.15 -1.12
N VAL A 60 -25.85 9.06 -1.11
CA VAL A 60 -26.01 8.17 -2.24
C VAL A 60 -26.63 9.03 -3.34
N VAL A 61 -25.84 9.42 -4.34
CA VAL A 61 -26.43 9.91 -5.58
C VAL A 61 -27.18 8.74 -6.18
N HIS A 62 -28.50 8.89 -6.24
CA HIS A 62 -29.43 7.92 -6.82
C HIS A 62 -29.08 7.67 -8.30
N THR A 63 -28.42 6.55 -8.59
CA THR A 63 -28.39 5.96 -9.94
C THR A 63 -28.94 4.54 -9.88
N SER A 64 -30.27 4.49 -9.93
CA SER A 64 -31.13 3.34 -10.26
C SER A 64 -31.65 2.44 -9.12
N SER A 65 -32.98 2.37 -9.09
CA SER A 65 -33.87 1.64 -8.19
C SER A 65 -33.94 0.11 -8.45
N LYS A 66 -32.91 -0.50 -9.03
CA LYS A 66 -32.92 -1.92 -9.39
C LYS A 66 -31.56 -2.54 -9.12
N ILE A 67 -31.57 -3.67 -8.42
CA ILE A 67 -30.47 -4.62 -8.15
C ILE A 67 -29.90 -4.50 -6.74
N HIS A 68 -30.50 -5.32 -5.86
CA HIS A 68 -30.17 -5.57 -4.46
C HIS A 68 -29.10 -6.69 -4.29
N GLY A 69 -28.18 -6.87 -5.24
CA GLY A 69 -27.40 -8.13 -5.30
C GLY A 69 -25.94 -8.05 -5.72
N GLN A 70 -25.43 -6.89 -6.15
CA GLN A 70 -24.05 -6.77 -6.60
C GLN A 70 -23.51 -5.42 -6.12
N ILE A 71 -22.71 -5.44 -5.04
CA ILE A 71 -22.12 -4.22 -4.47
C ILE A 71 -20.96 -3.79 -5.37
N TYR A 72 -21.30 -3.20 -6.51
CA TYR A 72 -20.40 -2.33 -7.26
C TYR A 72 -20.83 -0.91 -6.95
N ILE A 73 -19.97 -0.17 -6.25
CA ILE A 73 -20.21 1.24 -5.95
C ILE A 73 -19.37 2.03 -6.97
N PRO A 74 -19.99 2.57 -8.04
CA PRO A 74 -19.26 3.25 -9.12
C PRO A 74 -18.42 4.43 -8.62
N GLU A 75 -18.87 5.11 -7.56
CA GLU A 75 -18.13 6.20 -6.89
C GLU A 75 -16.75 5.77 -6.40
N ILE A 76 -16.61 4.55 -5.87
CA ILE A 76 -15.34 4.06 -5.32
C ILE A 76 -14.37 3.71 -6.44
N ASN A 77 -14.88 3.16 -7.56
CA ASN A 77 -14.05 2.90 -8.73
C ASN A 77 -13.53 4.22 -9.34
N TRP A 78 -14.37 5.26 -9.41
CA TRP A 78 -13.96 6.59 -9.85
C TRP A 78 -12.96 7.24 -8.89
N LEU A 79 -13.18 7.11 -7.58
CA LEU A 79 -12.24 7.60 -6.57
C LEU A 79 -10.88 6.89 -6.66
N LEU A 80 -10.87 5.56 -6.79
CA LEU A 80 -9.66 4.76 -6.99
C LEU A 80 -8.92 5.18 -8.26
N MET A 81 -9.64 5.38 -9.36
CA MET A 81 -9.07 5.87 -10.62
C MET A 81 -8.44 7.26 -10.44
N LEU A 82 -9.15 8.20 -9.81
CA LEU A 82 -8.69 9.57 -9.60
C LEU A 82 -7.47 9.63 -8.68
N LEU A 83 -7.46 8.87 -7.58
CA LEU A 83 -6.32 8.76 -6.66
C LEU A 83 -5.10 8.15 -7.35
N CYS A 84 -5.27 7.07 -8.11
CA CYS A 84 -4.20 6.43 -8.87
C CYS A 84 -3.58 7.40 -9.89
N LEU A 85 -4.42 8.14 -10.62
CA LEU A 85 -4.00 9.13 -11.59
C LEU A 85 -3.25 10.29 -10.90
N ALA A 86 -3.77 10.80 -9.78
CA ALA A 86 -3.16 11.88 -9.02
C ALA A 86 -1.76 11.51 -8.52
N VAL A 87 -1.59 10.31 -7.97
CA VAL A 87 -0.27 9.82 -7.50
C VAL A 87 0.70 9.64 -8.68
N THR A 88 0.23 9.08 -9.79
CA THR A 88 1.05 8.87 -10.98
C THR A 88 1.53 10.20 -11.59
N ILE A 89 0.63 11.17 -11.73
CA ILE A 89 0.95 12.52 -12.26
C ILE A 89 1.81 13.32 -11.28
N GLY A 90 1.58 13.17 -9.97
CA GLY A 90 2.28 13.94 -8.93
C GLY A 90 3.76 13.57 -8.78
N PHE A 91 4.09 12.28 -8.81
CA PHE A 91 5.47 11.84 -8.60
C PHE A 91 6.32 11.87 -9.87
N ARG A 92 5.74 11.62 -11.06
CA ARG A 92 6.38 11.55 -12.40
C ARG A 92 7.59 10.62 -12.55
N ASP A 93 8.22 10.22 -11.46
CA ASP A 93 9.41 9.39 -11.35
C ASP A 93 9.06 8.12 -10.55
N THR A 94 9.23 6.96 -11.20
CA THR A 94 8.94 5.64 -10.63
C THR A 94 9.76 5.37 -9.36
N LYS A 95 10.99 5.89 -9.26
CA LYS A 95 11.83 5.69 -8.06
C LYS A 95 11.27 6.44 -6.86
N ARG A 96 10.84 7.68 -7.06
CA ARG A 96 10.23 8.50 -5.99
C ARG A 96 8.87 7.96 -5.58
N MET A 97 8.06 7.52 -6.54
CA MET A 97 6.78 6.86 -6.29
C MET A 97 6.95 5.58 -5.47
N GLY A 98 7.95 4.74 -5.80
CA GLY A 98 8.26 3.52 -5.06
C GLY A 98 8.69 3.80 -3.62
N ASN A 99 9.58 4.78 -3.39
CA ASN A 99 10.00 5.16 -2.05
C ASN A 99 8.84 5.72 -1.22
N ALA A 100 7.99 6.57 -1.80
CA ALA A 100 6.82 7.13 -1.12
C ALA A 100 5.78 6.06 -0.78
N ALA A 101 5.51 5.12 -1.70
CA ALA A 101 4.63 3.99 -1.44
C ALA A 101 5.17 3.09 -0.32
N GLY A 102 6.48 2.82 -0.33
CA GLY A 102 7.15 2.09 0.75
C GLY A 102 7.00 2.78 2.10
N LEU A 103 7.19 4.10 2.15
CA LEU A 103 6.99 4.91 3.36
C LEU A 103 5.53 4.87 3.86
N ALA A 104 4.56 4.95 2.95
CA ALA A 104 3.14 4.86 3.30
C ALA A 104 2.79 3.48 3.89
N VAL A 105 3.31 2.40 3.30
CA VAL A 105 3.09 1.02 3.77
C VAL A 105 3.68 0.81 5.16
N ILE A 106 4.94 1.21 5.40
CA ILE A 106 5.54 1.04 6.73
C ILE A 106 4.84 1.89 7.79
N THR A 107 4.33 3.07 7.42
CA THR A 107 3.57 3.93 8.35
C THR A 107 2.24 3.29 8.74
N VAL A 108 1.48 2.74 7.78
CA VAL A 108 0.22 2.06 8.12
C VAL A 108 0.49 0.79 8.93
N MET A 109 1.56 0.06 8.65
CA MET A 109 1.97 -1.10 9.44
C MET A 109 2.26 -0.70 10.89
N LEU A 110 3.05 0.36 11.11
CA LEU A 110 3.35 0.90 12.44
C LEU A 110 2.07 1.29 13.20
N VAL A 111 1.15 2.00 12.55
CA VAL A 111 -0.15 2.35 13.16
C VAL A 111 -0.93 1.09 13.53
N THR A 112 -0.98 0.08 12.65
CA THR A 112 -1.67 -1.18 12.96
C THR A 112 -1.01 -1.95 14.09
N THR A 113 0.33 -1.97 14.18
CA THR A 113 1.06 -2.62 15.29
C THR A 113 0.76 -1.94 16.61
N CYS A 114 0.76 -0.60 16.65
CA CYS A 114 0.33 0.17 17.82
C CYS A 114 -1.13 -0.14 18.18
N LEU A 115 -2.04 -0.14 17.21
CA LEU A 115 -3.45 -0.40 17.45
C LEU A 115 -3.69 -1.83 17.95
N MET A 116 -3.00 -2.82 17.37
CA MET A 116 -3.05 -4.22 17.81
C MET A 116 -2.53 -4.38 19.24
N SER A 117 -1.44 -3.68 19.61
CA SER A 117 -0.95 -3.70 20.99
C SER A 117 -1.98 -3.15 21.98
N LEU A 118 -2.70 -2.09 21.61
CA LEU A 118 -3.80 -1.54 22.42
C LEU A 118 -4.98 -2.50 22.51
N VAL A 119 -5.35 -3.19 21.42
CA VAL A 119 -6.42 -4.19 21.42
C VAL A 119 -6.10 -5.36 22.34
N ILE A 120 -4.85 -5.84 22.37
CA ILE A 120 -4.43 -6.91 23.30
C ILE A 120 -4.59 -6.48 24.77
N LEU A 121 -4.26 -5.22 25.08
CA LEU A 121 -4.39 -4.68 26.43
C LEU A 121 -5.85 -4.44 26.83
N LEU A 122 -6.62 -3.79 25.97
CA LEU A 122 -7.96 -3.28 26.29
C LEU A 122 -9.07 -4.30 26.04
N CYS A 123 -8.99 -5.09 24.96
CA CYS A 123 -10.03 -6.05 24.59
C CYS A 123 -9.74 -7.45 25.10
N TRP A 124 -8.49 -7.90 25.07
CA TRP A 124 -8.12 -9.27 25.48
C TRP A 124 -7.71 -9.37 26.96
N HIS A 125 -7.51 -8.23 27.63
CA HIS A 125 -7.19 -8.15 29.06
C HIS A 125 -5.96 -9.02 29.45
N GLN A 126 -5.03 -9.23 28.51
CA GLN A 126 -3.83 -10.04 28.69
C GLN A 126 -2.75 -9.26 29.46
N HIS A 127 -1.74 -9.96 29.95
CA HIS A 127 -0.63 -9.34 30.69
C HIS A 127 0.07 -8.25 29.86
N VAL A 128 0.26 -7.08 30.47
CA VAL A 128 0.90 -5.90 29.84
C VAL A 128 2.27 -6.24 29.25
N LEU A 129 3.00 -7.16 29.88
CA LEU A 129 4.30 -7.63 29.41
C LEU A 129 4.23 -8.30 28.03
N LEU A 130 3.17 -9.05 27.74
CA LEU A 130 3.00 -9.73 26.45
C LEU A 130 2.74 -8.71 25.32
N ALA A 131 1.86 -7.73 25.58
CA ALA A 131 1.58 -6.65 24.63
C ALA A 131 2.80 -5.77 24.40
N LEU A 132 3.56 -5.45 25.46
CA LEU A 132 4.78 -4.66 25.37
C LEU A 132 5.89 -5.44 24.64
N GLY A 133 6.02 -6.75 24.87
CA GLY A 133 6.96 -7.60 24.15
C GLY A 133 6.65 -7.67 22.65
N PHE A 134 5.38 -7.83 22.29
CA PHE A 134 4.93 -7.78 20.89
C PHE A 134 5.23 -6.43 20.24
N LEU A 135 4.83 -5.33 20.89
CA LEU A 135 5.07 -3.97 20.40
C LEU A 135 6.56 -3.67 20.27
N PHE A 136 7.38 -4.14 21.22
CA PHE A 136 8.81 -3.88 21.18
C PHE A 136 9.49 -4.63 20.04
N ILE A 137 9.19 -5.92 19.83
CA ILE A 137 9.79 -6.71 18.76
C ILE A 137 9.36 -6.19 17.38
N PHE A 138 8.04 -6.11 17.13
CA PHE A 138 7.52 -5.68 15.83
C PHE A 138 7.75 -4.20 15.59
N GLY A 139 7.48 -3.35 16.59
CA GLY A 139 7.65 -1.91 16.49
C GLY A 139 9.11 -1.49 16.31
N THR A 140 10.10 -2.20 16.87
CA THR A 140 11.51 -1.86 16.63
C THR A 140 11.91 -2.15 15.19
N ILE A 141 11.51 -3.30 14.64
CA ILE A 141 11.77 -3.64 13.23
C ILE A 141 11.12 -2.60 12.32
N GLU A 142 9.86 -2.27 12.57
CA GLU A 142 9.12 -1.28 11.78
C GLU A 142 9.72 0.12 11.90
N ALA A 143 10.13 0.53 13.10
CA ALA A 143 10.77 1.83 13.34
C ALA A 143 12.14 1.94 12.65
N LEU A 144 12.91 0.85 12.58
CA LEU A 144 14.16 0.81 11.82
C LEU A 144 13.90 0.99 10.31
N PHE A 145 12.92 0.27 9.76
CA PHE A 145 12.52 0.42 8.36
C PHE A 145 11.94 1.80 8.06
N PHE A 146 11.15 2.35 8.97
CA PHE A 146 10.61 3.70 8.88
C PHE A 146 11.73 4.73 8.85
N SER A 147 12.68 4.65 9.79
CA SER A 147 13.84 5.56 9.86
C SER A 147 14.70 5.48 8.59
N ALA A 148 14.98 4.27 8.09
CA ALA A 148 15.74 4.07 6.85
C ALA A 148 15.01 4.65 5.63
N SER A 149 13.69 4.49 5.57
CA SER A 149 12.85 5.01 4.48
C SER A 149 12.69 6.53 4.54
N LEU A 150 12.66 7.10 5.76
CA LEU A 150 12.53 8.52 6.00
C LEU A 150 13.78 9.29 5.56
N ILE A 151 14.98 8.75 5.83
CA ILE A 151 16.25 9.32 5.37
C ILE A 151 16.29 9.37 3.84
N LYS A 152 15.95 8.25 3.18
CA LYS A 152 15.88 8.18 1.70
C LYS A 152 14.83 9.13 1.12
N PHE A 153 13.72 9.34 1.82
CA PHE A 153 12.69 10.29 1.40
C PHE A 153 13.17 11.74 1.57
N LEU A 154 13.78 12.12 2.70
CA LEU A 154 14.31 13.46 2.96
C LEU A 154 15.42 13.85 1.97
N GLU A 155 16.36 12.94 1.69
CA GLU A 155 17.41 13.17 0.67
C GLU A 155 16.85 13.28 -0.76
N GLY A 156 15.79 12.53 -1.08
CA GLY A 156 15.15 12.56 -2.40
C GLY A 156 14.09 13.67 -2.58
N ALA A 157 13.53 14.18 -1.49
CA ALA A 157 12.42 15.15 -1.47
C ALA A 157 12.87 16.61 -1.63
N TRP A 158 14.16 16.91 -1.49
CA TRP A 158 14.66 18.28 -1.73
C TRP A 158 14.53 18.67 -3.21
N VAL A 159 14.78 17.74 -4.14
CA VAL A 159 14.82 18.05 -5.58
C VAL A 159 13.49 18.52 -6.19
N PRO A 160 12.30 17.96 -5.85
CA PRO A 160 11.02 18.51 -6.32
C PRO A 160 10.56 19.77 -5.53
N SER A 161 10.96 19.91 -4.26
CA SER A 161 10.54 21.05 -3.42
C SER A 161 11.15 22.38 -3.87
N MET A 162 12.35 22.36 -4.46
CA MET A 162 12.97 23.54 -5.06
C MET A 162 12.42 23.90 -6.44
N LEU A 163 11.76 22.99 -7.15
CA LEU A 163 11.29 23.21 -8.52
C LEU A 163 9.88 23.83 -8.57
N VAL A 164 9.23 23.98 -7.41
CA VAL A 164 7.87 24.54 -7.23
C VAL A 164 7.89 25.83 -6.38
N ALA A 165 9.08 26.37 -6.07
CA ALA A 165 9.24 27.68 -5.42
C ALA A 165 9.69 28.74 -6.42
#